data_AF-A0A6N6ZSP4-F1
#
_entry.id   AF-A0A6N6ZSP4-F1
#
_cell.length_a   1.000
_cell.length_b   1.000
_cell.length_c   1.000
_cell.angle_alpha   90.00
_cell.angle_beta   90.00
_cell.angle_gamma   90.00
#
_symmetry.space_group_name_H-M   'P 1'
#
loop_
_entity.id
_entity.type
_entity.pdbx_description
1 polymer ?
#
loop_
_entity_poly.entity_id
_entity_poly.type
_entity_poly.pdbx_seq_one_letter_code
_entity_poly.pdbx_strand_id
1 'polypeptide(L)' 'HITTVTATLNGKPVLDAQWGGGLSKNPYLHFRVAGAKAGDTVSVTWVDNTGDKRTDEAKVG' A
#
# COMPACT_ATOMS: atom_id res chain seq x y z
N HIS A 1 8.41 -8.98 -9.74
CA HIS A 1 7.06 -8.41 -9.67
C HIS A 1 6.69 -8.25 -8.22
N ILE A 2 5.83 -7.28 -7.90
CA ILE A 2 5.29 -7.13 -6.55
C ILE A 2 4.30 -8.27 -6.29
N THR A 3 4.39 -8.89 -5.12
CA THR A 3 3.54 -10.01 -4.70
C THR A 3 2.47 -9.56 -3.72
N THR A 4 2.77 -8.62 -2.83
CA THR A 4 1.81 -8.09 -1.87
C THR A 4 1.90 -6.57 -1.74
N VAL A 5 0.76 -5.94 -1.50
CA VAL A 5 0.64 -4.52 -1.15
C VAL A 5 -0.34 -4.40 0.01
N THR A 6 0.09 -3.80 1.10
CA THR A 6 -0.75 -3.51 2.26
C THR A 6 -0.77 -2.02 2.54
N ALA A 7 -1.88 -1.51 3.05
CA ALA A 7 -1.96 -0.14 3.53
C ALA A 7 -2.65 -0.07 4.89
N THR A 8 -2.21 0.87 5.73
CA THR A 8 -2.80 1.15 7.03
C THR A 8 -3.13 2.64 7.18
N LEU A 9 -4.16 2.95 7.95
CA LEU A 9 -4.50 4.29 8.42
C LEU A 9 -4.31 4.32 9.94
N ASN A 10 -3.36 5.10 10.44
CA ASN A 10 -2.97 5.14 11.85
C ASN A 10 -2.69 3.73 12.41
N GLY A 11 -2.03 2.88 11.63
CA GLY A 11 -1.72 1.49 11.98
C GLY A 11 -2.88 0.50 11.83
N LYS A 12 -4.10 0.94 11.51
CA LYS A 12 -5.24 0.05 11.23
C LYS A 12 -5.22 -0.38 9.76
N PRO A 13 -5.28 -1.69 9.44
CA PRO A 13 -5.34 -2.15 8.05
C PRO A 13 -6.53 -1.57 7.29
N VAL A 14 -6.27 -1.04 6.09
CA VAL A 14 -7.29 -0.51 5.16
C VAL A 14 -7.19 -1.12 3.76
N LEU A 15 -6.09 -1.82 3.45
CA LEU A 15 -5.89 -2.56 2.22
C LEU A 15 -5.00 -3.78 2.50
N ASP A 16 -5.38 -4.92 1.93
CA ASP A 16 -4.53 -6.10 1.78
C ASP A 16 -4.76 -6.66 0.37
N ALA A 17 -3.74 -6.60 -0.48
CA ALA A 17 -3.82 -6.96 -1.89
C ALA A 17 -2.70 -7.94 -2.28
N GLN A 18 -3.08 -9.00 -2.99
CA GLN A 18 -2.16 -9.94 -3.61
C GLN A 18 -2.05 -9.70 -5.10
N TRP A 19 -0.82 -9.59 -5.59
CA TRP A 19 -0.49 -9.23 -6.96
C TRP A 19 0.24 -10.40 -7.64
N GLY A 20 -0.08 -10.63 -8.92
CA GLY A 20 0.51 -11.70 -9.73
C GLY A 20 1.39 -11.17 -10.86
N GLY A 21 2.12 -12.07 -11.51
CA GLY A 21 3.04 -11.72 -12.62
C GLY A 21 2.39 -11.10 -13.87
N GLY A 22 1.06 -11.03 -13.95
CA GLY A 22 0.32 -10.35 -15.02
C GLY A 22 0.27 -8.82 -14.89
N LEU A 23 0.72 -8.25 -13.77
CA LEU A 23 0.81 -6.80 -13.60
C LEU A 23 2.02 -6.22 -14.35
N SER A 24 1.82 -5.06 -14.96
CA SER A 24 2.86 -4.35 -15.70
C SER A 24 4.05 -3.96 -14.81
N LYS A 25 5.22 -3.72 -15.44
CA LYS A 25 6.35 -3.06 -14.78
C LYS A 25 5.93 -1.67 -14.30
N ASN A 26 6.40 -1.25 -13.13
CA ASN A 26 6.02 0.00 -12.46
C ASN A 26 4.49 0.16 -12.28
N PRO A 27 3.86 -0.78 -11.56
CA PRO A 27 2.42 -0.76 -11.36
C PRO A 27 1.95 0.49 -10.60
N TYR A 28 0.77 0.99 -10.97
CA TYR A 28 0.09 2.07 -10.28
C TYR A 28 -1.11 1.54 -9.51
N LEU A 29 -1.22 1.89 -8.24
CA LEU A 29 -2.34 1.53 -7.37
C LEU A 29 -3.05 2.80 -6.89
N HIS A 30 -4.36 2.83 -7.10
CA HIS A 30 -5.23 3.84 -6.53
C HIS A 30 -6.35 3.15 -5.75
N PHE A 31 -6.55 3.56 -4.50
CA PHE A 31 -7.60 3.08 -3.61
C PHE A 31 -8.15 4.23 -2.79
N ARG A 32 -9.34 4.06 -2.22
CA ARG A 32 -10.00 5.04 -1.36
C ARG A 32 -10.03 4.52 0.07
N VAL A 33 -9.75 5.40 1.04
CA VAL A 33 -9.83 5.10 2.46
C VAL A 33 -11.03 5.86 3.04
N ALA A 34 -12.00 5.12 3.60
CA ALA A 34 -13.16 5.72 4.23
C ALA A 34 -12.79 6.26 5.63
N GLY A 35 -13.29 7.45 5.98
CA GLY A 35 -13.16 8.01 7.32
C GLY A 35 -11.78 8.55 7.70
N ALA A 36 -10.85 8.67 6.74
CA ALA A 36 -9.59 9.36 6.93
C ALA A 36 -9.81 10.86 7.18
N LYS A 37 -9.06 11.43 8.12
CA LYS A 37 -9.12 12.84 8.53
C LYS A 37 -7.77 13.51 8.31
N ALA A 38 -7.78 14.83 8.14
CA ALA A 38 -6.57 15.63 8.09
C ALA A 38 -5.68 15.34 9.32
N GLY A 39 -4.40 15.07 9.08
CA GLY A 39 -3.41 14.69 10.08
C GLY A 39 -3.24 13.18 10.30
N ASP A 40 -4.16 12.34 9.81
CA ASP A 40 -3.99 10.88 9.87
C ASP A 40 -2.78 10.43 9.03
N THR A 41 -2.09 9.37 9.48
CA THR A 41 -0.97 8.78 8.74
C THR A 41 -1.46 7.59 7.93
N VAL A 42 -1.22 7.62 6.62
CA VAL A 42 -1.32 6.45 5.75
C VAL A 42 0.07 5.85 5.58
N SER A 43 0.21 4.56 5.83
CA SER A 43 1.44 3.80 5.58
C SER A 43 1.14 2.73 4.53
N VAL A 44 1.94 2.67 3.47
CA VAL A 44 1.83 1.68 2.38
C VAL A 44 3.09 0.84 2.37
N THR A 45 2.94 -0.47 2.30
CA THR A 45 4.03 -1.43 2.24
C THR A 45 3.85 -2.37 1.07
N TRP A 46 4.92 -2.71 0.37
CA TRP A 46 4.90 -3.76 -0.64
C TRP A 46 6.09 -4.69 -0.52
N VAL A 47 5.88 -5.93 -0.93
CA VAL A 47 6.91 -6.98 -1.00
C VAL A 47 6.96 -7.51 -2.41
N ASP A 48 8.15 -7.77 -2.93
CA ASP A 48 8.34 -8.38 -4.24
C ASP A 48 8.60 -9.89 -4.18
N ASN A 49 8.73 -10.51 -5.35
CA ASN A 49 8.95 -11.95 -5.46
C ASN A 49 10.36 -12.40 -5.05
N THR A 50 11.27 -11.47 -4.79
CA THR A 50 12.61 -11.74 -4.23
C THR A 50 12.65 -11.51 -2.72
N GLY A 51 11.57 -11.02 -2.11
CA GLY A 51 11.46 -10.74 -0.69
C GLY A 51 11.84 -9.31 -0.31
N ASP A 52 12.20 -8.46 -1.28
CA ASP A 52 12.51 -7.06 -1.02
C ASP A 52 11.23 -6.35 -0.59
N LYS A 53 11.36 -5.57 0.48
CA LYS A 53 10.25 -4.87 1.14
C LYS A 53 10.55 -3.39 1.21
N ARG A 54 9.54 -2.58 0.89
CA ARG A 54 9.58 -1.13 1.12
C ARG A 54 8.29 -0.64 1.76
N THR A 55 8.42 0.39 2.59
CA THR A 55 7.32 1.08 3.25
C THR A 55 7.48 2.58 3.03
N ASP A 56 6.39 3.25 2.64
CA ASP A 56 6.29 4.70 2.51
C ASP A 56 5.12 5.22 3.35
N GLU A 57 5.27 6.41 3.93
CA GLU A 57 4.27 7.05 4.79
C GLU A 57 3.92 8.46 4.32
N ALA A 58 2.66 8.84 4.46
CA ALA A 58 2.16 10.17 4.14
C ALA A 58 1.08 10.60 5.14
N LYS A 59 1.01 11.92 5.39
CA LYS A 59 -0.09 12.50 6.16
C LYS A 59 -1.24 12.89 5.24
N VAL A 60 -2.46 12.61 5.66
CA VAL A 60 -3.68 13.10 5.03
C VAL A 60 -3.75 14.61 5.27
N GLY A 61 -3.93 15.36 4.19
CA GLY A 61 -4.09 16.82 4.22
C GLY A 61 -5.47 17.29 4.65
#